data_AF-A0A957K569-F1
#
_entry.id   AF-A0A957K569-F1
#
_cell.length_a   1.000
_cell.length_b   1.000
_cell.length_c   1.000
_cell.angle_alpha   90.00
_cell.angle_beta   90.00
_cell.angle_gamma   90.00
#
_symmetry.space_group_name_H-M   'P 1'
#
loop_
_entity.id
_entity.type
_entity.pdbx_description
1 polymer ?
#
loop_
_entity_poly.entity_id
_entity_poly.type
_entity_poly.pdbx_seq_one_letter_code
_entity_poly.pdbx_strand_id
1 'polypeptide(L)'
;MPTNFNWNTDEEQSWDDVDEAVIHETQRWRPPRWLLTGGLVLALVAVIGFLVARAVNRQVAEVTDDVSFTVLDAVALSQQAAASGDIDLFTSVLSGRDLNWSEEQKDLVRGGIWLDRPQLGLTLVAAAGSENGVPLSEADVTLQPALSSAEINLTHTYQSPIGNGLTEEVRLQQTLIYRQGESSWLLAPPEAEFWGDGQTYATPFFQVLYPTRDQALVERLVNDLTGKAIELCHLGWLGLATEQCLPAEPLADISFSTSSRYLLELKSARFDRTPQPDLDGLYLLPAPSLIGIPLDEPGYQALYRGYAALLFGQMIQDAAGYPCCEHQLFFEAILQLQLNQVGLQPWPLGEAAYNQLLRQMPLPDLASYYDATVGFADASLASQQLDWIYALVQYQASQEGLAPTTLIQRLSVAGTLGQWLAPVSGPEPFSPAFYESWRRFLFAQTSLGSNTVPIINTTQELVLNCLDARRESASATVLTSWSPATGQFTDWSFYNSPMFMVPLPNDDGLVLHENVTPLSGWQNLQAVPIA
;
A
#
# COMPACT_ATOMS: atom_id res chain seq x y z
N MET A 1 41.00 -21.21 -43.97
CA MET A 1 41.79 -20.60 -42.88
C MET A 1 43.25 -20.70 -43.29
N PRO A 2 44.01 -19.60 -43.42
CA PRO A 2 44.38 -18.72 -42.30
C PRO A 2 44.29 -17.20 -42.58
N THR A 3 44.51 -16.45 -41.51
CA THR A 3 44.63 -15.00 -41.31
C THR A 3 45.83 -14.35 -42.02
N ASN A 4 45.74 -13.05 -42.37
CA ASN A 4 46.72 -12.09 -41.84
C ASN A 4 46.33 -10.61 -42.01
N PHE A 5 46.67 -9.91 -40.94
CA PHE A 5 46.49 -8.50 -40.61
C PHE A 5 47.86 -7.78 -40.76
N ASN A 6 47.86 -6.44 -40.66
CA ASN A 6 49.00 -5.50 -40.44
C ASN A 6 49.89 -5.07 -41.63
N TRP A 7 50.49 -3.89 -41.68
CA TRP A 7 50.57 -2.63 -40.87
C TRP A 7 50.95 -1.52 -41.88
N ASN A 8 50.62 -0.23 -41.65
CA ASN A 8 51.60 0.78 -41.20
C ASN A 8 51.02 2.20 -41.21
N THR A 9 51.35 2.91 -40.14
CA THR A 9 51.06 4.31 -39.81
C THR A 9 52.27 5.21 -40.08
N ASP A 10 52.06 6.51 -39.81
CA ASP A 10 53.03 7.55 -39.42
C ASP A 10 53.62 8.39 -40.58
N GLU A 11 53.25 9.68 -40.68
CA GLU A 11 53.86 10.85 -39.98
C GLU A 11 55.28 11.09 -40.53
N GLU A 12 55.62 12.19 -41.21
CA GLU A 12 56.00 13.52 -40.67
C GLU A 12 56.55 14.32 -41.90
N GLN A 13 56.17 15.58 -42.10
CA GLN A 13 56.98 16.76 -41.76
C GLN A 13 58.22 17.02 -42.64
N SER A 14 58.22 18.16 -43.34
CA SER A 14 59.28 19.18 -43.40
C SER A 14 59.52 19.82 -44.78
N TRP A 15 59.72 21.13 -44.67
CA TRP A 15 60.17 22.16 -45.61
C TRP A 15 61.46 21.74 -46.35
N ASP A 16 61.87 22.25 -47.51
CA ASP A 16 61.92 23.64 -47.96
C ASP A 16 62.33 23.68 -49.45
N ASP A 17 62.31 24.90 -49.98
CA ASP A 17 63.07 25.43 -51.11
C ASP A 17 62.53 25.41 -52.54
N VAL A 18 62.63 26.64 -53.06
CA VAL A 18 62.28 27.20 -54.34
C VAL A 18 63.28 26.72 -55.40
N ASP A 19 62.79 26.33 -56.57
CA ASP A 19 63.55 26.56 -57.80
C ASP A 19 62.65 26.77 -59.02
N GLU A 20 63.22 27.59 -59.90
CA GLU A 20 62.72 28.29 -61.08
C GLU A 20 61.83 27.53 -62.09
N ALA A 21 60.79 28.26 -62.51
CA ALA A 21 60.30 28.43 -63.88
C ALA A 21 60.49 27.26 -64.88
N VAL A 22 59.43 26.45 -65.02
CA VAL A 22 59.01 25.96 -66.34
C VAL A 22 57.54 26.31 -66.54
N ILE A 23 57.30 27.27 -67.44
CA ILE A 23 55.97 27.54 -67.98
C ILE A 23 55.60 26.33 -68.85
N HIS A 24 55.06 25.29 -68.22
CA HIS A 24 54.26 24.31 -68.94
C HIS A 24 52.89 24.93 -69.16
N GLU A 25 52.53 25.15 -70.42
CA GLU A 25 51.18 25.44 -70.86
C GLU A 25 50.22 24.51 -70.11
N THR A 26 49.47 25.06 -69.15
CA THR A 26 48.38 24.33 -68.52
C THR A 26 47.35 24.11 -69.61
N GLN A 27 47.44 22.93 -70.24
CA GLN A 27 46.44 22.40 -71.13
C GLN A 27 45.18 22.30 -70.29
N ARG A 28 44.36 23.37 -70.36
CA ARG A 28 43.06 23.47 -69.70
C ARG A 28 42.25 22.26 -70.16
N TRP A 29 42.30 21.21 -69.37
CA TRP A 29 41.29 20.16 -69.36
C TRP A 29 39.98 20.87 -69.09
N ARG A 30 39.31 21.29 -70.16
CA ARG A 30 37.92 21.67 -70.12
C ARG A 30 37.22 20.36 -69.78
N PRO A 31 36.72 20.17 -68.54
CA PRO A 31 35.88 19.02 -68.28
C PRO A 31 34.79 19.07 -69.34
N PRO A 32 34.55 17.96 -70.04
CA PRO A 32 33.64 17.99 -71.16
C PRO A 32 32.29 18.47 -70.61
N ARG A 33 31.73 19.51 -71.23
CA ARG A 33 30.64 20.36 -70.68
C ARG A 33 29.42 19.56 -70.18
N TRP A 34 29.27 18.30 -70.59
CA TRP A 34 28.25 17.37 -70.14
C TRP A 34 28.39 16.91 -68.67
N LEU A 35 29.61 16.87 -68.10
CA LEU A 35 29.82 16.54 -66.68
C LEU A 35 29.37 17.67 -65.74
N LEU A 36 29.56 18.93 -66.14
CA LEU A 36 29.09 20.09 -65.37
C LEU A 36 27.56 20.23 -65.43
N THR A 37 26.93 19.97 -66.58
CA THR A 37 25.46 20.00 -66.69
C THR A 37 24.83 18.79 -66.01
N GLY A 38 25.41 17.59 -66.11
CA GLY A 38 24.94 16.40 -65.42
C GLY A 38 25.03 16.52 -63.90
N GLY A 39 26.16 17.02 -63.37
CA GLY A 39 26.34 17.26 -61.95
C GLY A 39 25.39 18.33 -61.38
N LEU A 40 25.09 19.37 -62.16
CA LEU A 40 24.16 20.43 -61.74
C LEU A 40 22.71 19.94 -61.69
N VAL A 41 22.29 19.09 -62.63
CA VAL A 41 20.95 18.46 -62.58
C VAL A 41 20.84 17.52 -61.39
N LEU A 42 21.86 16.69 -61.13
CA LEU A 42 21.89 15.80 -59.96
C LEU A 42 21.86 16.59 -58.64
N ALA A 43 22.64 17.67 -58.55
CA ALA A 43 22.63 18.56 -57.39
C ALA A 43 21.26 19.23 -57.20
N LEU A 44 20.60 19.67 -58.29
CA LEU A 44 19.27 20.26 -58.24
C LEU A 44 18.21 19.24 -57.78
N VAL A 45 18.27 18.00 -58.28
CA VAL A 45 17.38 16.91 -57.84
C VAL A 45 17.62 16.59 -56.36
N ALA A 46 18.88 16.53 -55.92
CA ALA A 46 19.22 16.30 -54.51
C ALA A 46 18.72 17.44 -53.60
N VAL A 47 18.87 18.69 -54.02
CA VAL A 47 18.39 19.87 -53.28
C VAL A 47 16.86 19.88 -53.21
N ILE A 48 16.16 19.63 -54.33
CA ILE A 48 14.69 19.54 -54.34
C ILE A 48 14.22 18.38 -53.45
N GLY A 49 14.84 17.20 -53.57
CA GLY A 49 14.53 16.05 -52.72
C GLY A 49 14.72 16.36 -51.24
N PHE A 50 15.81 17.05 -50.87
CA PHE A 50 16.07 17.49 -49.51
C PHE A 50 15.02 18.51 -49.01
N LEU A 51 14.63 19.48 -49.83
CA LEU A 51 13.60 20.47 -49.47
C LEU A 51 12.21 19.83 -49.30
N VAL A 52 11.83 18.90 -50.18
CA VAL A 52 10.58 18.15 -50.07
C VAL A 52 10.59 17.28 -48.81
N ALA A 53 11.67 16.52 -48.57
CA ALA A 53 11.80 15.72 -47.35
C ALA A 53 11.71 16.59 -46.08
N ARG A 54 12.33 17.78 -46.09
CA ARG A 54 12.25 18.72 -44.98
C ARG A 54 10.84 19.29 -44.78
N ALA A 55 10.13 19.61 -45.86
CA ALA A 55 8.76 20.11 -45.78
C ALA A 55 7.80 19.03 -45.25
N VAL A 56 7.92 17.80 -45.76
CA VAL A 56 7.15 16.64 -45.29
C VAL A 56 7.45 16.38 -43.82
N ASN A 57 8.71 16.33 -43.41
CA ASN A 57 9.07 16.10 -42.00
C ASN A 57 8.54 17.19 -41.06
N ARG A 58 8.51 18.45 -41.51
CA ARG A 58 7.91 19.54 -40.72
C ARG A 58 6.41 19.40 -40.59
N GLN A 59 5.71 19.11 -41.68
CA GLN A 59 4.27 18.93 -41.66
C GLN A 59 3.87 17.70 -40.84
N VAL A 60 4.64 16.61 -40.92
CA VAL A 60 4.45 15.43 -40.08
C VAL A 60 4.66 15.77 -38.61
N ALA A 61 5.72 16.50 -38.27
CA ALA A 61 5.98 16.93 -36.88
C ALA A 61 4.85 17.81 -36.33
N GLU A 62 4.41 18.82 -37.07
CA GLU A 62 3.31 19.72 -36.67
C GLU A 62 2.00 18.96 -36.45
N VAL A 63 1.64 18.05 -37.36
CA VAL A 63 0.45 17.19 -37.20
C VAL A 63 0.59 16.24 -36.01
N THR A 64 1.79 15.70 -35.78
CA THR A 64 2.06 14.79 -34.66
C THR A 64 1.93 15.52 -33.32
N ASP A 65 2.44 16.75 -33.23
CA ASP A 65 2.35 17.59 -32.04
C ASP A 65 0.89 17.97 -31.74
N ASP A 66 0.14 18.41 -32.76
CA ASP A 66 -1.28 18.74 -32.64
C ASP A 66 -2.11 17.52 -32.19
N VAL A 67 -1.86 16.35 -32.80
CA VAL A 67 -2.53 15.11 -32.40
C VAL A 67 -2.17 14.74 -30.97
N SER A 68 -0.90 14.82 -30.58
CA SER A 68 -0.46 14.52 -29.23
C SER A 68 -1.16 15.42 -28.20
N PHE A 69 -1.31 16.71 -28.49
CA PHE A 69 -2.05 17.63 -27.65
C PHE A 69 -3.53 17.21 -27.49
N THR A 70 -4.20 16.88 -28.60
CA THR A 70 -5.61 16.43 -28.53
C THR A 70 -5.79 15.11 -27.78
N VAL A 71 -4.82 14.21 -27.83
CA VAL A 71 -4.85 12.97 -27.03
C VAL A 71 -4.68 13.29 -25.55
N LEU A 72 -3.76 14.18 -25.19
CA LEU A 72 -3.57 14.61 -23.80
C LEU A 72 -4.80 15.32 -23.24
N ASP A 73 -5.53 16.10 -24.05
CA ASP A 73 -6.81 16.68 -23.64
C ASP A 73 -7.86 15.60 -23.31
N ALA A 74 -7.91 14.51 -24.11
CA ALA A 74 -8.80 13.37 -23.82
C ALA A 74 -8.38 12.63 -22.53
N VAL A 75 -7.07 12.50 -22.29
CA VAL A 75 -6.53 11.95 -21.03
C VAL A 75 -6.95 12.81 -19.85
N ALA A 76 -6.78 14.14 -19.94
CA ALA A 76 -7.18 15.08 -18.89
C ALA A 76 -8.67 14.93 -18.55
N LEU A 77 -9.53 14.84 -19.57
CA LEU A 77 -10.96 14.67 -19.40
C LEU A 77 -11.32 13.35 -18.70
N SER A 78 -10.65 12.25 -19.07
CA SER A 78 -10.85 10.95 -18.41
C SER A 78 -10.47 10.98 -16.92
N GLN A 79 -9.33 11.61 -16.58
CA GLN A 79 -8.87 11.74 -15.20
C GLN A 79 -9.81 12.61 -14.38
N GLN A 80 -10.24 13.74 -14.94
CA GLN A 80 -11.20 14.63 -14.27
C GLN A 80 -12.54 13.93 -14.00
N ALA A 81 -13.09 13.23 -15.01
CA ALA A 81 -14.34 12.50 -14.86
C ALA A 81 -14.22 11.40 -13.81
N ALA A 82 -13.10 10.66 -13.79
CA ALA A 82 -12.86 9.64 -12.78
C ALA A 82 -12.69 10.22 -11.37
N ALA A 83 -11.92 11.30 -11.22
CA ALA A 83 -11.68 11.96 -9.93
C ALA A 83 -12.96 12.58 -9.33
N SER A 84 -13.85 13.09 -10.18
CA SER A 84 -15.15 13.64 -9.77
C SER A 84 -16.24 12.57 -9.59
N GLY A 85 -15.98 11.32 -9.97
CA GLY A 85 -16.97 10.25 -9.98
C GLY A 85 -18.11 10.47 -10.99
N ASP A 86 -17.92 11.34 -11.99
CA ASP A 86 -18.90 11.63 -13.03
C ASP A 86 -18.90 10.53 -14.09
N ILE A 87 -19.76 9.53 -13.89
CA ILE A 87 -19.88 8.36 -14.76
C ILE A 87 -20.39 8.74 -16.16
N ASP A 88 -21.25 9.75 -16.29
CA ASP A 88 -21.80 10.15 -17.58
C ASP A 88 -20.72 10.81 -18.43
N LEU A 89 -19.95 11.72 -17.83
CA LEU A 89 -18.78 12.32 -18.47
C LEU A 89 -17.73 11.26 -18.81
N PHE A 90 -17.43 10.34 -17.88
CA PHE A 90 -16.46 9.27 -18.13
C PHE A 90 -16.92 8.34 -19.25
N THR A 91 -18.21 8.02 -19.33
CA THR A 91 -18.77 7.21 -20.42
C THR A 91 -18.58 7.88 -21.78
N SER A 92 -18.62 9.22 -21.85
CA SER A 92 -18.42 9.96 -23.11
C SER A 92 -17.01 9.86 -23.69
N VAL A 93 -16.01 9.49 -22.87
CA VAL A 93 -14.62 9.30 -23.30
C VAL A 93 -14.25 7.83 -23.55
N LEU A 94 -15.16 6.88 -23.34
CA LEU A 94 -14.92 5.46 -23.61
C LEU A 94 -15.21 5.12 -25.09
N SER A 95 -14.39 4.25 -25.67
CA SER A 95 -14.51 3.89 -27.09
C SER A 95 -15.77 3.07 -27.43
N GLY A 96 -16.35 2.36 -26.47
CA GLY A 96 -17.51 1.48 -26.66
C GLY A 96 -17.27 0.26 -27.57
N ARG A 97 -16.03 0.04 -28.06
CA ARG A 97 -15.67 -1.08 -28.94
C ARG A 97 -15.79 -2.44 -28.27
N ASP A 98 -15.53 -2.47 -26.96
CA ASP A 98 -15.74 -3.62 -26.09
C ASP A 98 -16.66 -3.17 -24.96
N LEU A 99 -17.89 -3.70 -24.97
CA LEU A 99 -18.92 -3.35 -23.99
C LEU A 99 -18.55 -3.85 -22.59
N ASN A 100 -17.96 -5.04 -22.47
CA ASN A 100 -17.62 -5.62 -21.18
C ASN A 100 -16.50 -4.81 -20.53
N TRP A 101 -15.43 -4.55 -21.27
CA TRP A 101 -14.34 -3.71 -20.78
C TRP A 101 -14.83 -2.31 -20.43
N SER A 102 -15.72 -1.71 -21.24
CA SER A 102 -16.26 -0.37 -20.95
C SER A 102 -17.08 -0.34 -19.66
N GLU A 103 -17.89 -1.37 -19.37
CA GLU A 103 -18.59 -1.48 -18.09
C GLU A 103 -17.62 -1.67 -16.92
N GLU A 104 -16.58 -2.51 -17.08
CA GLU A 104 -15.54 -2.68 -16.05
C GLU A 104 -14.85 -1.35 -15.70
N GLN A 105 -14.54 -0.51 -16.69
CA GLN A 105 -13.96 0.81 -16.43
C GLN A 105 -14.93 1.73 -15.67
N LYS A 106 -16.23 1.72 -16.01
CA LYS A 106 -17.24 2.49 -15.28
C LYS A 106 -17.36 2.01 -13.83
N ASP A 107 -17.33 0.70 -13.61
CA ASP A 107 -17.36 0.13 -12.27
C ASP A 107 -16.13 0.52 -11.45
N LEU A 108 -14.94 0.60 -12.07
CA LEU A 108 -13.73 1.06 -11.40
C LEU A 108 -13.87 2.53 -10.95
N VAL A 109 -14.47 3.39 -11.78
CA VAL A 109 -14.76 4.78 -11.41
C VAL A 109 -15.81 4.85 -10.30
N ARG A 110 -16.92 4.11 -10.40
CA ARG A 110 -17.93 4.03 -9.32
C ARG A 110 -17.32 3.56 -8.00
N GLY A 111 -16.36 2.63 -8.09
CA GLY A 111 -15.66 2.08 -6.95
C GLY A 111 -14.63 3.01 -6.32
N GLY A 112 -14.30 4.15 -6.96
CA GLY A 112 -13.24 5.06 -6.54
C GLY A 112 -11.83 4.51 -6.75
N ILE A 113 -11.66 3.46 -7.57
CA ILE A 113 -10.42 2.69 -7.71
C ILE A 113 -9.93 2.62 -9.17
N TRP A 114 -10.29 3.59 -10.00
CA TRP A 114 -9.81 3.64 -11.38
C TRP A 114 -8.30 3.85 -11.46
N LEU A 115 -7.76 4.81 -10.70
CA LEU A 115 -6.31 5.00 -10.50
C LEU A 115 -5.85 4.63 -9.08
N ASP A 116 -6.70 4.78 -8.08
CA ASP A 116 -6.32 4.43 -6.71
C ASP A 116 -6.27 2.91 -6.50
N ARG A 117 -5.39 2.44 -5.60
CA ARG A 117 -5.12 1.00 -5.39
C ARG A 117 -5.02 0.63 -3.90
N PRO A 118 -5.98 1.05 -3.04
CA PRO A 118 -5.86 0.89 -1.59
C PRO A 118 -5.83 -0.57 -1.14
N GLN A 119 -6.39 -1.50 -1.93
CA GLN A 119 -6.36 -2.94 -1.66
C GLN A 119 -4.94 -3.51 -1.70
N LEU A 120 -4.05 -2.89 -2.47
CA LEU A 120 -2.62 -3.22 -2.55
C LEU A 120 -1.78 -2.37 -1.57
N GLY A 121 -2.42 -1.56 -0.73
CA GLY A 121 -1.73 -0.62 0.16
C GLY A 121 -1.15 0.60 -0.56
N LEU A 122 -1.67 0.94 -1.74
CA LEU A 122 -1.20 2.05 -2.56
C LEU A 122 -2.30 3.12 -2.61
N THR A 123 -2.03 4.29 -2.04
CA THR A 123 -2.94 5.44 -2.08
C THR A 123 -2.42 6.49 -3.06
N LEU A 124 -3.20 6.87 -4.05
CA LEU A 124 -2.79 7.85 -5.05
C LEU A 124 -2.54 9.23 -4.40
N VAL A 125 -1.39 9.84 -4.71
CA VAL A 125 -1.05 11.20 -4.27
C VAL A 125 -1.53 12.19 -5.33
N ALA A 126 -2.42 13.11 -4.94
CA ALA A 126 -2.81 14.21 -5.82
C ALA A 126 -1.60 15.09 -6.11
N ALA A 127 -1.33 15.36 -7.40
CA ALA A 127 -0.19 16.17 -7.77
C ALA A 127 -0.40 17.65 -7.39
N ALA A 128 0.66 18.29 -6.88
CA ALA A 128 0.61 19.70 -6.48
C ALA A 128 0.17 20.60 -7.66
N GLY A 129 -0.95 21.31 -7.48
CA GLY A 129 -1.51 22.21 -8.51
C GLY A 129 -2.49 21.56 -9.48
N SER A 130 -2.75 20.25 -9.35
CA SER A 130 -3.80 19.56 -10.07
C SER A 130 -4.92 19.21 -9.10
N GLU A 131 -6.01 19.98 -9.12
CA GLU A 131 -7.17 19.69 -8.27
C GLU A 131 -7.84 18.36 -8.63
N ASN A 132 -7.55 17.75 -9.79
CA ASN A 132 -8.32 16.61 -10.33
C ASN A 132 -7.51 15.53 -11.09
N GLY A 133 -6.18 15.44 -10.97
CA GLY A 133 -5.42 14.45 -11.75
C GLY A 133 -3.89 14.46 -11.63
N VAL A 134 -3.22 13.67 -12.47
CA VAL A 134 -1.76 13.54 -12.56
C VAL A 134 -1.20 14.58 -13.56
N PRO A 135 -0.01 15.16 -13.37
CA PRO A 135 0.51 16.16 -14.29
C PRO A 135 0.80 15.52 -15.64
N LEU A 136 0.15 16.00 -16.70
CA LEU A 136 0.35 15.49 -18.05
C LEU A 136 1.65 15.98 -18.70
N SER A 137 2.38 16.90 -18.06
CA SER A 137 3.67 17.39 -18.54
C SER A 137 4.76 16.31 -18.60
N GLU A 138 4.57 15.20 -17.86
CA GLU A 138 5.49 14.06 -17.83
C GLU A 138 4.95 12.84 -18.59
N ALA A 139 3.82 12.99 -19.29
CA ALA A 139 3.24 11.91 -20.10
C ALA A 139 4.08 11.66 -21.36
N ASP A 140 4.40 10.39 -21.62
CA ASP A 140 5.02 9.96 -22.87
C ASP A 140 3.96 9.44 -23.83
N VAL A 141 3.91 10.01 -25.04
CA VAL A 141 2.87 9.75 -26.05
C VAL A 141 3.50 9.08 -27.25
N THR A 142 3.14 7.81 -27.48
CA THR A 142 3.55 7.06 -28.67
C THR A 142 2.36 6.92 -29.62
N LEU A 143 2.42 7.62 -30.76
CA LEU A 143 1.40 7.55 -31.80
C LEU A 143 1.72 6.45 -32.81
N GLN A 144 0.68 5.70 -33.22
CA GLN A 144 0.82 4.80 -34.37
C GLN A 144 1.01 5.61 -35.67
N PRO A 145 1.72 5.08 -36.69
CA PRO A 145 1.99 5.80 -37.94
C PRO A 145 0.74 6.31 -38.68
N ALA A 146 -0.40 5.63 -38.50
CA ALA A 146 -1.68 6.02 -39.08
C ALA A 146 -2.45 7.08 -38.27
N LEU A 147 -1.90 7.52 -37.14
CA LEU A 147 -2.49 8.50 -36.21
C LEU A 147 -3.91 8.16 -35.74
N SER A 148 -4.24 6.86 -35.70
CA SER A 148 -5.55 6.36 -35.29
C SER A 148 -5.55 5.71 -33.90
N SER A 149 -4.37 5.52 -33.32
CA SER A 149 -4.17 4.98 -31.97
C SER A 149 -2.97 5.65 -31.33
N ALA A 150 -3.04 5.80 -30.01
CA ALA A 150 -2.03 6.40 -29.17
C ALA A 150 -1.84 5.56 -27.91
N GLU A 151 -0.60 5.26 -27.56
CA GLU A 151 -0.22 4.69 -26.26
C GLU A 151 0.32 5.81 -25.39
N ILE A 152 -0.24 5.96 -24.19
CA ILE A 152 0.10 7.02 -23.24
C ILE A 152 0.68 6.37 -22.00
N ASN A 153 1.96 6.62 -21.73
CA ASN A 153 2.61 6.17 -20.51
C ASN A 153 2.57 7.30 -19.48
N LEU A 154 1.84 7.07 -18.38
CA LEU A 154 1.67 8.02 -17.28
C LEU A 154 2.37 7.50 -16.04
N THR A 155 3.18 8.36 -15.42
CA THR A 155 3.77 8.07 -14.12
C THR A 155 2.83 8.55 -13.02
N HIS A 156 2.39 7.61 -12.19
CA HIS A 156 1.55 7.87 -11.02
C HIS A 156 2.39 7.75 -9.75
N THR A 157 2.21 8.72 -8.86
CA THR A 157 2.84 8.72 -7.53
C THR A 157 1.83 8.26 -6.49
N TYR A 158 2.21 7.25 -5.71
CA TYR A 158 1.44 6.66 -4.64
C TYR A 158 2.16 6.83 -3.30
N GLN A 159 1.40 6.80 -2.21
CA GLN A 159 1.88 6.57 -0.86
C GLN A 159 1.63 5.12 -0.48
N SER A 160 2.68 4.44 -0.02
CA SER A 160 2.58 3.12 0.60
C SER A 160 2.92 3.25 2.08
N PRO A 161 2.07 2.77 3.00
CA PRO A 161 2.40 2.78 4.42
C PRO A 161 3.49 1.75 4.69
N ILE A 162 4.51 2.14 5.46
CA ILE A 162 5.64 1.28 5.87
C ILE A 162 5.66 1.01 7.38
N GLY A 163 4.67 1.54 8.11
CA GLY A 163 4.45 1.30 9.54
C GLY A 163 4.78 2.51 10.41
N ASN A 164 4.30 2.48 11.66
CA ASN A 164 4.51 3.55 12.65
C ASN A 164 4.04 4.95 12.16
N GLY A 165 3.01 5.00 11.32
CA GLY A 165 2.52 6.24 10.70
C GLY A 165 3.44 6.81 9.61
N LEU A 166 4.48 6.09 9.21
CA LEU A 166 5.35 6.47 8.11
C LEU A 166 4.83 5.91 6.78
N THR A 167 4.99 6.71 5.72
CA THR A 167 4.68 6.35 4.33
C THR A 167 5.91 6.55 3.46
N GLU A 168 6.07 5.72 2.45
CA GLU A 168 7.04 5.92 1.38
C GLU A 168 6.36 6.33 0.07
N GLU A 169 7.07 7.10 -0.74
CA GLU A 169 6.63 7.48 -2.07
C GLU A 169 6.96 6.37 -3.08
N VAL A 170 5.98 6.01 -3.90
CA VAL A 170 6.05 4.91 -4.87
C VAL A 170 5.68 5.44 -6.24
N ARG A 171 6.46 5.14 -7.27
CA ARG A 171 6.18 5.56 -8.65
C ARG A 171 5.93 4.37 -9.55
N LEU A 172 4.74 4.32 -10.13
CA LEU A 172 4.34 3.29 -11.08
C LEU A 172 3.95 3.95 -12.41
N GLN A 173 4.39 3.35 -13.50
CA GLN A 173 4.03 3.76 -14.86
C GLN A 173 2.84 2.94 -15.35
N GLN A 174 1.74 3.60 -15.67
CA GLN A 174 0.55 2.98 -16.25
C GLN A 174 0.47 3.34 -17.73
N THR A 175 0.14 2.36 -18.58
CA THR A 175 -0.11 2.59 -20.00
C THR A 175 -1.61 2.67 -20.26
N LEU A 176 -2.06 3.76 -20.87
CA LEU A 176 -3.43 3.95 -21.36
C LEU A 176 -3.43 3.95 -22.89
N ILE A 177 -4.45 3.35 -23.48
CA ILE A 177 -4.59 3.29 -24.94
C ILE A 177 -5.77 4.12 -25.38
N TYR A 178 -5.52 5.06 -26.28
CA TYR A 178 -6.53 5.91 -26.89
C TYR A 178 -6.63 5.60 -28.37
N ARG A 179 -7.86 5.62 -28.90
CA ARG A 179 -8.10 5.46 -30.33
C ARG A 179 -8.96 6.58 -30.86
N GLN A 180 -8.74 6.92 -32.13
CA GLN A 180 -9.52 7.93 -32.81
C GLN A 180 -10.92 7.36 -33.11
N GLY A 181 -11.94 8.01 -32.55
CA GLY A 181 -13.34 7.86 -32.93
C GLY A 181 -13.70 8.71 -34.14
N GLU A 182 -14.99 8.99 -34.34
CA GLU A 182 -15.44 9.85 -35.45
C GLU A 182 -14.98 11.30 -35.29
N SER A 183 -14.93 11.81 -34.06
CA SER A 183 -14.63 13.22 -33.79
C SER A 183 -13.74 13.47 -32.57
N SER A 184 -13.41 12.44 -31.79
CA SER A 184 -12.63 12.57 -30.56
C SER A 184 -11.72 11.36 -30.35
N TRP A 185 -10.70 11.53 -29.51
CA TRP A 185 -9.91 10.43 -28.97
C TRP A 185 -10.67 9.80 -27.80
N LEU A 186 -10.76 8.47 -27.81
CA LEU A 186 -11.52 7.70 -26.84
C LEU A 186 -10.62 6.65 -26.19
N LEU A 187 -10.74 6.48 -24.87
CA LEU A 187 -10.06 5.45 -24.11
C LEU A 187 -10.56 4.07 -24.57
N ALA A 188 -9.63 3.20 -24.91
CA ALA A 188 -9.90 1.93 -25.56
C ALA A 188 -9.20 0.77 -24.83
N PRO A 189 -9.75 -0.46 -24.92
CA PRO A 189 -9.06 -1.63 -24.41
C PRO A 189 -7.73 -1.85 -25.15
N PRO A 190 -6.70 -2.34 -24.45
CA PRO A 190 -5.50 -2.86 -25.09
C PRO A 190 -5.79 -4.04 -26.02
N GLU A 191 -5.06 -4.14 -27.13
CA GLU A 191 -5.15 -5.28 -28.05
C GLU A 191 -4.39 -6.50 -27.52
N ALA A 192 -4.58 -7.66 -28.13
CA ALA A 192 -3.88 -8.87 -27.71
C ALA A 192 -2.36 -8.71 -27.85
N GLU A 193 -1.91 -8.00 -28.89
CA GLU A 193 -0.51 -7.71 -29.19
C GLU A 193 0.17 -6.87 -28.09
N PHE A 194 -0.60 -6.02 -27.39
CA PHE A 194 -0.08 -5.23 -26.28
C PHE A 194 0.36 -6.14 -25.12
N TRP A 195 -0.42 -7.18 -24.82
CA TRP A 195 -0.13 -8.14 -23.75
C TRP A 195 0.90 -9.19 -24.19
N GLY A 196 0.86 -9.56 -25.47
CA GLY A 196 1.59 -10.70 -26.01
C GLY A 196 0.98 -12.04 -25.59
N ASP A 197 1.62 -13.13 -25.99
CA ASP A 197 1.16 -14.48 -25.69
C ASP A 197 1.22 -14.79 -24.18
N GLY A 198 0.38 -15.71 -23.73
CA GLY A 198 0.45 -16.25 -22.37
C GLY A 198 1.71 -17.09 -22.16
N GLN A 199 2.42 -16.84 -21.07
CA GLN A 199 3.61 -17.57 -20.63
C GLN A 199 3.34 -18.28 -19.31
N THR A 200 3.97 -19.44 -19.12
CA THR A 200 3.93 -20.17 -17.85
C THR A 200 5.31 -20.21 -17.21
N TYR A 201 5.37 -19.97 -15.91
CA TYR A 201 6.58 -20.12 -15.10
C TYR A 201 6.25 -20.92 -13.85
N ALA A 202 7.19 -21.71 -13.37
CA ALA A 202 6.97 -22.55 -12.19
C ALA A 202 8.13 -22.42 -11.22
N THR A 203 7.79 -22.35 -9.94
CA THR A 203 8.69 -22.47 -8.80
C THR A 203 8.24 -23.66 -7.95
N PRO A 204 8.99 -24.06 -6.91
CA PRO A 204 8.54 -25.14 -6.02
C PRO A 204 7.18 -24.88 -5.35
N PHE A 205 6.77 -23.62 -5.19
CA PHE A 205 5.51 -23.27 -4.52
C PHE A 205 4.39 -22.92 -5.50
N PHE A 206 4.72 -22.33 -6.65
CA PHE A 206 3.73 -21.70 -7.52
C PHE A 206 3.90 -22.12 -8.97
N GLN A 207 2.80 -22.43 -9.63
CA GLN A 207 2.72 -22.46 -11.08
C GLN A 207 1.97 -21.22 -11.54
N VAL A 208 2.59 -20.38 -12.36
CA VAL A 208 2.06 -19.08 -12.71
C VAL A 208 1.80 -18.95 -14.21
N LEU A 209 0.69 -18.33 -14.59
CA LEU A 209 0.34 -17.94 -15.95
C LEU A 209 0.27 -16.41 -16.04
N TYR A 210 0.97 -15.80 -16.99
CA TYR A 210 1.06 -14.35 -17.15
C TYR A 210 1.26 -13.93 -18.62
N PRO A 211 0.92 -12.69 -19.01
CA PRO A 211 1.20 -12.19 -20.36
C PRO A 211 2.70 -11.94 -20.57
N THR A 212 3.22 -12.19 -21.79
CA THR A 212 4.63 -11.95 -22.15
C THR A 212 5.14 -10.56 -21.75
N ARG A 213 4.30 -9.52 -21.86
CA ARG A 213 4.62 -8.16 -21.45
C ARG A 213 5.14 -8.06 -20.01
N ASP A 214 4.59 -8.85 -19.11
CA ASP A 214 4.90 -8.77 -17.67
C ASP A 214 6.00 -9.76 -17.25
N GLN A 215 6.65 -10.45 -18.19
CA GLN A 215 7.57 -11.55 -17.90
C GLN A 215 8.65 -11.19 -16.87
N ALA A 216 9.43 -10.14 -17.12
CA ALA A 216 10.56 -9.79 -16.25
C ALA A 216 10.09 -9.45 -14.82
N LEU A 217 8.93 -8.80 -14.69
CA LEU A 217 8.38 -8.41 -13.39
C LEU A 217 7.75 -9.59 -12.66
N VAL A 218 6.95 -10.41 -13.35
CA VAL A 218 6.30 -11.58 -12.76
C VAL A 218 7.31 -12.63 -12.33
N GLU A 219 8.32 -12.94 -13.15
CA GLU A 219 9.34 -13.92 -12.76
C GLU A 219 10.10 -13.44 -11.50
N ARG A 220 10.45 -12.15 -11.41
CA ARG A 220 11.06 -11.58 -10.20
C ARG A 220 10.11 -11.68 -8.99
N LEU A 221 8.87 -11.22 -9.16
CA LEU A 221 7.83 -11.23 -8.13
C LEU A 221 7.60 -12.65 -7.58
N VAL A 222 7.45 -13.63 -8.46
CA VAL A 222 7.14 -15.02 -8.07
C VAL A 222 8.31 -15.68 -7.36
N ASN A 223 9.56 -15.34 -7.69
CA ASN A 223 10.72 -15.78 -6.94
C ASN A 223 10.74 -15.21 -5.52
N ASP A 224 10.45 -13.92 -5.35
CA ASP A 224 10.38 -13.28 -4.02
C ASP A 224 9.18 -13.80 -3.19
N LEU A 225 8.05 -14.06 -3.85
CA LEU A 225 6.89 -14.74 -3.24
C LEU A 225 7.27 -16.16 -2.79
N THR A 226 8.01 -16.91 -3.61
CA THR A 226 8.47 -18.26 -3.25
C THR A 226 9.36 -18.21 -2.00
N GLY A 227 10.29 -17.25 -1.92
CA GLY A 227 11.12 -17.03 -0.74
C GLY A 227 10.28 -16.76 0.52
N LYS A 228 9.24 -15.92 0.40
CA LYS A 228 8.32 -15.65 1.50
C LYS A 228 7.46 -16.85 1.88
N ALA A 229 7.00 -17.64 0.90
CA ALA A 229 6.23 -18.85 1.17
C ALA A 229 7.03 -19.88 1.99
N ILE A 230 8.33 -20.03 1.70
CA ILE A 230 9.26 -20.87 2.48
C ILE A 230 9.36 -20.36 3.92
N GLU A 231 9.53 -19.04 4.11
CA GLU A 231 9.57 -18.41 5.44
C GLU A 231 8.27 -18.68 6.22
N LEU A 232 7.11 -18.44 5.60
CA LEU A 232 5.80 -18.67 6.21
C LEU A 232 5.57 -20.15 6.55
N CYS A 233 6.06 -21.06 5.71
CA CYS A 233 5.98 -22.48 5.97
C CYS A 233 6.81 -22.88 7.20
N HIS A 234 8.03 -22.35 7.34
CA HIS A 234 8.87 -22.59 8.52
C HIS A 234 8.26 -22.01 9.80
N LEU A 235 7.49 -20.93 9.70
CA LEU A 235 6.71 -20.39 10.82
C LEU A 235 5.45 -21.21 11.14
N GLY A 236 5.12 -22.21 10.32
CA GLY A 236 3.93 -23.07 10.48
C GLY A 236 2.62 -22.41 10.06
N TRP A 237 2.67 -21.30 9.32
CA TRP A 237 1.48 -20.51 8.99
C TRP A 237 0.67 -21.11 7.84
N LEU A 238 1.31 -21.89 6.98
CA LEU A 238 0.66 -22.57 5.86
C LEU A 238 0.04 -23.92 6.25
N GLY A 239 0.04 -24.27 7.54
CA GLY A 239 -0.50 -25.56 8.02
C GLY A 239 0.30 -26.79 7.58
N LEU A 240 1.46 -26.59 6.96
CA LEU A 240 2.36 -27.64 6.49
C LEU A 240 3.37 -28.03 7.58
N ALA A 241 3.76 -29.31 7.61
CA ALA A 241 4.89 -29.74 8.43
C ALA A 241 6.20 -29.15 7.87
N THR A 242 7.20 -28.89 8.72
CA THR A 242 8.49 -28.33 8.29
C THR A 242 9.18 -29.15 7.20
N GLU A 243 8.99 -30.48 7.23
CA GLU A 243 9.52 -31.43 6.23
C GLU A 243 8.84 -31.30 4.86
N GLN A 244 7.68 -30.64 4.78
CA GLN A 244 6.85 -30.44 3.58
C GLN A 244 7.01 -29.03 2.98
N CYS A 245 7.90 -28.20 3.54
CA CYS A 245 8.13 -26.82 3.05
C CYS A 245 8.89 -26.73 1.73
N LEU A 246 9.25 -27.86 1.13
CA LEU A 246 9.77 -27.94 -0.24
C LEU A 246 9.00 -29.05 -0.96
N PRO A 247 7.77 -28.76 -1.41
CA PRO A 247 6.92 -29.76 -2.02
C PRO A 247 7.47 -30.16 -3.39
N ALA A 248 7.18 -31.40 -3.80
CA ALA A 248 7.59 -31.92 -5.10
C ALA A 248 6.77 -31.34 -6.26
N GLU A 249 5.57 -30.84 -5.96
CA GLU A 249 4.65 -30.19 -6.89
C GLU A 249 4.27 -28.80 -6.33
N PRO A 250 3.97 -27.82 -7.20
CA PRO A 250 3.46 -26.52 -6.78
C PRO A 250 2.22 -26.65 -5.89
N LEU A 251 2.12 -25.81 -4.86
CA LEU A 251 0.99 -25.82 -3.93
C LEU A 251 -0.20 -25.01 -4.44
N ALA A 252 0.06 -24.08 -5.36
CA ALA A 252 -0.92 -23.13 -5.82
C ALA A 252 -0.66 -22.72 -7.28
N ASP A 253 -1.74 -22.58 -8.03
CA ASP A 253 -1.72 -22.00 -9.36
C ASP A 253 -2.03 -20.50 -9.26
N ILE A 254 -1.28 -19.64 -9.92
CA ILE A 254 -1.54 -18.19 -9.97
C ILE A 254 -1.77 -17.79 -11.42
N SER A 255 -2.86 -17.06 -11.69
CA SER A 255 -3.08 -16.45 -12.99
C SER A 255 -3.12 -14.93 -12.87
N PHE A 256 -2.16 -14.29 -13.54
CA PHE A 256 -2.11 -12.84 -13.72
C PHE A 256 -2.97 -12.46 -14.93
N SER A 257 -4.20 -12.02 -14.65
CA SER A 257 -5.20 -11.73 -15.66
C SER A 257 -5.10 -10.33 -16.24
N THR A 258 -5.36 -10.20 -17.54
CA THR A 258 -5.39 -8.94 -18.28
C THR A 258 -6.75 -8.22 -18.21
N SER A 259 -7.76 -8.81 -17.56
CA SER A 259 -9.08 -8.17 -17.37
C SER A 259 -9.07 -7.19 -16.21
N SER A 260 -9.60 -5.98 -16.45
CA SER A 260 -9.79 -4.95 -15.42
C SER A 260 -10.75 -5.37 -14.31
N ARG A 261 -11.63 -6.34 -14.57
CA ARG A 261 -12.51 -6.92 -13.55
C ARG A 261 -11.77 -7.39 -12.31
N TYR A 262 -10.55 -7.93 -12.44
CA TYR A 262 -9.81 -8.41 -11.29
C TYR A 262 -9.35 -7.30 -10.35
N LEU A 263 -9.26 -6.04 -10.83
CA LEU A 263 -9.04 -4.89 -9.95
C LEU A 263 -10.28 -4.59 -9.08
N LEU A 264 -11.49 -4.77 -9.63
CA LEU A 264 -12.74 -4.67 -8.86
C LEU A 264 -12.82 -5.80 -7.85
N GLU A 265 -12.45 -7.01 -8.28
CA GLU A 265 -12.46 -8.16 -7.40
C GLU A 265 -11.49 -8.00 -6.25
N LEU A 266 -10.38 -7.25 -6.35
CA LEU A 266 -9.55 -6.96 -5.17
C LEU A 266 -10.32 -6.26 -4.04
N LYS A 267 -11.33 -5.44 -4.38
CA LYS A 267 -12.16 -4.73 -3.40
C LYS A 267 -13.08 -5.69 -2.63
N SER A 268 -13.61 -6.70 -3.30
CA SER A 268 -14.51 -7.71 -2.71
C SER A 268 -13.78 -8.95 -2.19
N ALA A 269 -12.65 -9.31 -2.81
CA ALA A 269 -11.90 -10.55 -2.62
C ALA A 269 -11.09 -10.59 -1.32
N ARG A 270 -10.98 -9.49 -0.57
CA ARG A 270 -10.41 -9.60 0.76
C ARG A 270 -11.26 -10.55 1.62
N PHE A 271 -12.56 -10.72 1.33
CA PHE A 271 -13.43 -11.57 2.13
C PHE A 271 -14.54 -12.33 1.39
N ASP A 272 -15.16 -11.82 0.32
CA ASP A 272 -16.33 -12.47 -0.30
C ASP A 272 -15.97 -13.52 -1.37
N ARG A 273 -14.97 -14.37 -1.07
CA ARG A 273 -14.76 -15.58 -1.85
C ARG A 273 -15.55 -16.70 -1.20
N THR A 274 -16.84 -16.81 -1.58
CA THR A 274 -17.45 -18.14 -1.57
C THR A 274 -16.53 -19.05 -2.40
N PRO A 275 -15.99 -20.14 -1.83
CA PRO A 275 -15.12 -21.04 -2.57
C PRO A 275 -15.85 -21.44 -3.84
N GLN A 276 -15.32 -21.02 -4.98
CA GLN A 276 -15.87 -21.41 -6.25
C GLN A 276 -15.41 -22.85 -6.46
N PRO A 277 -16.32 -23.84 -6.41
CA PRO A 277 -15.97 -25.26 -6.31
C PRO A 277 -15.19 -25.80 -7.52
N ASP A 278 -15.06 -25.01 -8.59
CA ASP A 278 -14.35 -25.36 -9.81
C ASP A 278 -12.94 -24.73 -9.91
N LEU A 279 -12.50 -23.94 -8.91
CA LEU A 279 -11.22 -23.20 -8.91
C LEU A 279 -10.33 -23.54 -7.71
N ASP A 280 -10.44 -24.76 -7.16
CA ASP A 280 -9.61 -25.20 -6.03
C ASP A 280 -8.11 -25.00 -6.36
N GLY A 281 -7.47 -24.12 -5.59
CA GLY A 281 -6.03 -23.83 -5.71
C GLY A 281 -5.62 -22.80 -6.77
N LEU A 282 -6.56 -22.20 -7.53
CA LEU A 282 -6.25 -21.14 -8.50
C LEU A 282 -6.45 -19.73 -7.91
N TYR A 283 -5.36 -18.97 -7.84
CA TYR A 283 -5.33 -17.59 -7.40
C TYR A 283 -5.35 -16.65 -8.60
N LEU A 284 -6.50 -16.00 -8.81
CA LEU A 284 -6.67 -14.99 -9.83
C LEU A 284 -6.22 -13.62 -9.28
N LEU A 285 -5.24 -13.02 -9.94
CA LEU A 285 -4.66 -11.73 -9.60
C LEU A 285 -4.65 -10.83 -10.85
N PRO A 286 -4.79 -9.50 -10.73
CA PRO A 286 -4.60 -8.62 -11.87
C PRO A 286 -3.16 -8.71 -12.37
N ALA A 287 -2.94 -8.55 -13.67
CA ALA A 287 -1.60 -8.46 -14.24
C ALA A 287 -0.89 -7.18 -13.78
N PRO A 288 0.42 -7.20 -13.48
CA PRO A 288 1.15 -6.02 -13.03
C PRO A 288 1.01 -4.80 -13.95
N SER A 289 0.98 -4.99 -15.28
CA SER A 289 0.74 -3.89 -16.23
C SER A 289 -0.63 -3.19 -16.06
N LEU A 290 -1.64 -3.83 -15.47
CA LEU A 290 -2.94 -3.18 -15.15
C LEU A 290 -2.85 -2.24 -13.94
N ILE A 291 -1.96 -2.54 -12.99
CA ILE A 291 -1.74 -1.70 -11.81
C ILE A 291 -0.74 -0.59 -12.12
N GLY A 292 0.33 -0.95 -12.84
CA GLY A 292 1.42 -0.07 -13.24
C GLY A 292 2.77 -0.75 -13.04
N ILE A 293 3.70 -0.52 -13.98
CA ILE A 293 5.06 -1.05 -13.93
C ILE A 293 5.91 -0.19 -12.99
N PRO A 294 6.64 -0.79 -12.04
CA PRO A 294 7.47 -0.03 -11.11
C PRO A 294 8.65 0.63 -11.84
N LEU A 295 8.86 1.92 -11.57
CA LEU A 295 9.99 2.67 -12.13
C LEU A 295 11.28 2.56 -11.31
N ASP A 296 11.15 2.13 -10.06
CA ASP A 296 12.24 2.01 -9.10
C ASP A 296 12.00 0.87 -8.10
N GLU A 297 13.01 0.62 -7.26
CA GLU A 297 12.97 -0.45 -6.26
C GLU A 297 11.86 -0.24 -5.20
N PRO A 298 11.61 0.98 -4.67
CA PRO A 298 10.45 1.21 -3.80
C PRO A 298 9.12 0.83 -4.46
N GLY A 299 8.93 1.17 -5.74
CA GLY A 299 7.73 0.77 -6.47
C GLY A 299 7.59 -0.75 -6.62
N TYR A 300 8.70 -1.45 -6.88
CA TYR A 300 8.70 -2.91 -6.89
C TYR A 300 8.34 -3.49 -5.52
N GLN A 301 8.97 -3.01 -4.45
CA GLN A 301 8.72 -3.51 -3.09
C GLN A 301 7.28 -3.29 -2.64
N ALA A 302 6.67 -2.16 -3.02
CA ALA A 302 5.28 -1.89 -2.71
C ALA A 302 4.32 -2.84 -3.45
N LEU A 303 4.56 -3.10 -4.74
CA LEU A 303 3.80 -4.11 -5.49
C LEU A 303 3.99 -5.51 -4.90
N TYR A 304 5.22 -5.89 -4.58
CA TYR A 304 5.52 -7.17 -3.92
C TYR A 304 4.72 -7.34 -2.63
N ARG A 305 4.74 -6.34 -1.73
CA ARG A 305 3.97 -6.37 -0.49
C ARG A 305 2.46 -6.47 -0.73
N GLY A 306 1.94 -5.73 -1.70
CA GLY A 306 0.52 -5.77 -2.09
C GLY A 306 0.09 -7.16 -2.56
N TYR A 307 0.80 -7.73 -3.54
CA TYR A 307 0.50 -9.08 -4.05
C TYR A 307 0.73 -10.17 -2.99
N ALA A 308 1.82 -10.09 -2.23
CA ALA A 308 2.12 -11.03 -1.15
C ALA A 308 1.03 -11.02 -0.08
N ALA A 309 0.57 -9.84 0.34
CA ALA A 309 -0.50 -9.71 1.32
C ALA A 309 -1.81 -10.36 0.85
N LEU A 310 -2.17 -10.17 -0.43
CA LEU A 310 -3.35 -10.81 -1.01
C LEU A 310 -3.21 -12.34 -1.08
N LEU A 311 -2.10 -12.82 -1.64
CA LEU A 311 -1.84 -14.25 -1.85
C LEU A 311 -1.74 -14.98 -0.51
N PHE A 312 -0.86 -14.52 0.38
CA PHE A 312 -0.67 -15.17 1.67
C PHE A 312 -1.82 -14.95 2.62
N GLY A 313 -2.54 -13.84 2.49
CA GLY A 313 -3.79 -13.63 3.22
C GLY A 313 -4.78 -14.78 2.96
N GLN A 314 -4.99 -15.09 1.68
CA GLN A 314 -5.85 -16.20 1.27
C GLN A 314 -5.27 -17.56 1.65
N MET A 315 -3.98 -17.82 1.42
CA MET A 315 -3.37 -19.11 1.79
C MET A 315 -3.46 -19.40 3.29
N ILE A 316 -3.30 -18.38 4.14
CA ILE A 316 -3.45 -18.53 5.60
C ILE A 316 -4.91 -18.80 5.97
N GLN A 317 -5.86 -18.13 5.33
CA GLN A 317 -7.29 -18.40 5.50
C GLN A 317 -7.63 -19.86 5.18
N ASP A 318 -7.16 -20.34 4.03
CA ASP A 318 -7.38 -21.70 3.55
C ASP A 318 -6.74 -22.73 4.50
N ALA A 319 -5.49 -22.49 4.91
CA ALA A 319 -4.77 -23.34 5.86
C ALA A 319 -5.44 -23.39 7.25
N ALA A 320 -6.05 -22.29 7.68
CA ALA A 320 -6.80 -22.23 8.93
C ALA A 320 -8.18 -22.89 8.84
N GLY A 321 -8.69 -23.16 7.63
CA GLY A 321 -10.03 -23.69 7.41
C GLY A 321 -11.13 -22.73 7.86
N TYR A 322 -10.89 -21.42 7.75
CA TYR A 322 -11.83 -20.40 8.22
C TYR A 322 -13.01 -20.28 7.23
N PRO A 323 -14.24 -20.65 7.64
CA PRO A 323 -15.42 -20.46 6.80
C PRO A 323 -15.63 -18.95 6.67
N CYS A 324 -15.70 -18.45 5.44
CA CYS A 324 -15.82 -17.01 5.23
C CYS A 324 -16.91 -16.39 6.12
N CYS A 325 -16.56 -15.18 6.57
CA CYS A 325 -17.47 -14.10 6.91
C CYS A 325 -17.92 -14.05 8.38
N GLU A 326 -17.62 -15.07 9.20
CA GLU A 326 -17.90 -15.07 10.64
C GLU A 326 -16.87 -14.25 11.43
N HIS A 327 -17.28 -13.21 12.15
CA HIS A 327 -16.35 -12.36 12.92
C HIS A 327 -15.29 -11.66 12.05
N GLN A 328 -15.68 -11.25 10.86
CA GLN A 328 -14.80 -10.74 9.81
C GLN A 328 -13.82 -9.64 10.27
N LEU A 329 -14.27 -8.68 11.10
CA LEU A 329 -13.41 -7.60 11.61
C LEU A 329 -12.26 -8.12 12.48
N PHE A 330 -12.54 -9.14 13.30
CA PHE A 330 -11.53 -9.78 14.14
C PHE A 330 -10.59 -10.64 13.31
N PHE A 331 -11.13 -11.36 12.32
CA PHE A 331 -10.33 -12.13 11.37
C PHE A 331 -9.35 -11.23 10.61
N GLU A 332 -9.82 -10.10 10.09
CA GLU A 332 -8.98 -9.11 9.39
C GLU A 332 -7.86 -8.58 10.30
N ALA A 333 -8.18 -8.23 11.53
CA ALA A 333 -7.17 -7.76 12.49
C ALA A 333 -6.14 -8.85 12.82
N ILE A 334 -6.54 -10.12 12.91
CA ILE A 334 -5.60 -11.25 13.10
C ILE A 334 -4.72 -11.44 11.86
N LEU A 335 -5.32 -11.38 10.67
CA LEU A 335 -4.60 -11.52 9.41
C LEU A 335 -3.60 -10.39 9.21
N GLN A 336 -3.98 -9.15 9.48
CA GLN A 336 -3.07 -8.02 9.37
C GLN A 336 -1.96 -8.08 10.43
N LEU A 337 -2.23 -8.61 11.63
CA LEU A 337 -1.20 -8.83 12.64
C LEU A 337 -0.15 -9.84 12.14
N GLN A 338 -0.61 -10.90 11.48
CA GLN A 338 0.27 -11.89 10.85
C GLN A 338 1.10 -11.26 9.75
N LEU A 339 0.46 -10.61 8.78
CA LEU A 339 1.14 -9.96 7.67
C LEU A 339 2.13 -8.89 8.16
N ASN A 340 1.87 -8.26 9.31
CA ASN A 340 2.81 -7.35 9.95
C ASN A 340 4.05 -8.03 10.52
N GLN A 341 3.89 -9.17 11.18
CA GLN A 341 5.02 -9.92 11.76
C GLN A 341 6.03 -10.38 10.71
N VAL A 342 5.61 -10.53 9.44
CA VAL A 342 6.49 -10.94 8.31
C VAL A 342 6.85 -9.79 7.37
N GLY A 343 6.51 -8.55 7.74
CA GLY A 343 6.87 -7.34 7.00
C GLY A 343 6.11 -7.12 5.69
N LEU A 344 4.95 -7.77 5.52
CA LEU A 344 4.13 -7.62 4.31
C LEU A 344 3.12 -6.48 4.41
N GLN A 345 2.59 -6.22 5.60
CA GLN A 345 1.71 -5.08 5.85
C GLN A 345 2.06 -4.34 7.14
N PRO A 346 1.89 -3.02 7.18
CA PRO A 346 2.05 -2.29 8.42
C PRO A 346 0.88 -2.58 9.38
N TRP A 347 1.19 -2.61 10.67
CA TRP A 347 0.18 -2.59 11.72
C TRP A 347 -0.47 -1.21 11.76
N PRO A 348 -1.81 -1.11 11.78
CA PRO A 348 -2.48 0.19 11.65
C PRO A 348 -2.40 1.04 12.93
N LEU A 349 -2.13 0.42 14.09
CA LEU A 349 -2.01 1.15 15.35
C LEU A 349 -0.58 1.64 15.58
N GLY A 350 -0.44 2.95 15.69
CA GLY A 350 0.76 3.60 16.25
C GLY A 350 0.57 4.02 17.70
N GLU A 351 1.62 4.56 18.30
CA GLU A 351 1.62 5.06 19.69
C GLU A 351 0.46 6.02 19.98
N ALA A 352 0.14 6.93 19.04
CA ALA A 352 -0.95 7.90 19.21
C ALA A 352 -2.31 7.20 19.41
N ALA A 353 -2.55 6.11 18.68
CA ALA A 353 -3.79 5.32 18.82
C ALA A 353 -3.84 4.65 20.20
N TYR A 354 -2.76 4.01 20.66
CA TYR A 354 -2.71 3.42 22.01
C TYR A 354 -2.92 4.45 23.12
N ASN A 355 -2.31 5.63 23.00
CA ASN A 355 -2.53 6.75 23.93
C ASN A 355 -4.00 7.20 23.96
N GLN A 356 -4.67 7.21 22.82
CA GLN A 356 -6.09 7.53 22.73
C GLN A 356 -6.96 6.46 23.39
N LEU A 357 -6.70 5.17 23.09
CA LEU A 357 -7.42 4.04 23.69
C LEU A 357 -7.28 4.04 25.23
N LEU A 358 -6.07 4.31 25.74
CA LEU A 358 -5.81 4.38 27.18
C LEU A 358 -6.64 5.46 27.87
N ARG A 359 -6.85 6.62 27.23
CA ARG A 359 -7.67 7.73 27.76
C ARG A 359 -9.17 7.45 27.70
N GLN A 360 -9.60 6.55 26.82
CA GLN A 360 -11.01 6.27 26.54
C GLN A 360 -11.53 5.04 27.27
N MET A 361 -10.70 4.40 28.11
CA MET A 361 -11.10 3.30 28.97
C MET A 361 -12.34 3.64 29.83
N PRO A 362 -13.24 2.67 30.09
CA PRO A 362 -13.12 1.23 29.79
C PRO A 362 -13.38 0.86 28.32
N LEU A 363 -13.10 -0.40 27.96
CA LEU A 363 -13.34 -0.96 26.62
C LEU A 363 -14.84 -0.79 26.23
N PRO A 364 -15.16 -0.27 25.03
CA PRO A 364 -16.54 -0.11 24.58
C PRO A 364 -17.21 -1.48 24.35
N ASP A 365 -18.54 -1.48 24.12
CA ASP A 365 -19.26 -2.71 23.79
C ASP A 365 -18.86 -3.25 22.41
N LEU A 366 -17.82 -4.07 22.40
CA LEU A 366 -17.31 -4.75 21.20
C LEU A 366 -18.12 -6.00 20.83
N ALA A 367 -19.01 -6.49 21.70
CA ALA A 367 -19.79 -7.68 21.41
C ALA A 367 -20.73 -7.46 20.23
N SER A 368 -21.26 -6.23 20.08
CA SER A 368 -22.09 -5.83 18.93
C SER A 368 -21.36 -5.89 17.57
N TYR A 369 -20.02 -5.81 17.57
CA TYR A 369 -19.20 -5.90 16.36
C TYR A 369 -18.60 -7.29 16.14
N TYR A 370 -18.75 -8.19 17.11
CA TYR A 370 -18.20 -9.54 17.01
C TYR A 370 -18.85 -10.34 15.88
N ASP A 371 -20.17 -10.22 15.69
CA ASP A 371 -20.90 -10.93 14.62
C ASP A 371 -21.14 -10.04 13.38
N ALA A 372 -20.56 -8.84 13.34
CA ALA A 372 -20.79 -7.92 12.24
C ALA A 372 -20.07 -8.38 10.96
N THR A 373 -20.83 -8.64 9.90
CA THR A 373 -20.30 -8.81 8.54
C THR A 373 -20.07 -7.44 7.89
N VAL A 374 -18.97 -7.26 7.14
CA VAL A 374 -18.54 -5.96 6.62
C VAL A 374 -19.54 -5.29 5.66
N GLY A 375 -20.50 -6.04 5.10
CA GLY A 375 -21.62 -5.49 4.34
C GLY A 375 -22.48 -4.45 5.09
N PHE A 376 -22.41 -4.40 6.43
CA PHE A 376 -23.04 -3.36 7.27
C PHE A 376 -22.05 -2.32 7.85
N ALA A 377 -20.75 -2.56 7.72
CA ALA A 377 -19.68 -1.81 8.37
C ALA A 377 -19.19 -0.58 7.59
N ASP A 378 -19.30 -0.60 6.26
CA ASP A 378 -18.48 0.17 5.32
C ASP A 378 -18.71 1.69 5.26
N ALA A 379 -19.61 2.25 6.07
CA ALA A 379 -19.76 3.71 6.17
C ALA A 379 -20.03 4.26 7.58
N SER A 380 -20.22 3.40 8.59
CA SER A 380 -20.70 3.83 9.92
C SER A 380 -19.83 3.43 11.11
N LEU A 381 -18.88 2.52 10.93
CA LEU A 381 -17.86 2.28 11.95
C LEU A 381 -16.94 3.50 12.01
N ALA A 382 -16.91 4.19 13.15
CA ALA A 382 -15.88 5.19 13.35
C ALA A 382 -14.53 4.46 13.45
N SER A 383 -13.47 5.07 12.91
CA SER A 383 -12.10 4.54 12.95
C SER A 383 -11.71 4.06 14.36
N GLN A 384 -12.22 4.74 15.38
CA GLN A 384 -12.03 4.44 16.79
C GLN A 384 -12.50 3.03 17.21
N GLN A 385 -13.61 2.50 16.70
CA GLN A 385 -14.05 1.14 17.06
C GLN A 385 -13.11 0.07 16.47
N LEU A 386 -12.61 0.31 15.25
CA LEU A 386 -11.61 -0.57 14.65
C LEU A 386 -10.34 -0.60 15.50
N ASP A 387 -9.89 0.56 16.01
CA ASP A 387 -8.69 0.63 16.84
C ASP A 387 -8.78 -0.29 18.08
N TRP A 388 -9.96 -0.36 18.71
CA TRP A 388 -10.20 -1.28 19.82
C TRP A 388 -10.09 -2.75 19.43
N ILE A 389 -10.61 -3.13 18.25
CA ILE A 389 -10.53 -4.51 17.74
C ILE A 389 -9.08 -4.88 17.45
N TYR A 390 -8.34 -4.04 16.74
CA TYR A 390 -6.91 -4.26 16.46
C TYR A 390 -6.11 -4.42 17.75
N ALA A 391 -6.29 -3.51 18.71
CA ALA A 391 -5.56 -3.56 19.99
C ALA A 391 -5.89 -4.84 20.77
N LEU A 392 -7.16 -5.28 20.76
CA LEU A 392 -7.60 -6.47 21.48
C LEU A 392 -7.02 -7.75 20.87
N VAL A 393 -6.99 -7.85 19.54
CA VAL A 393 -6.33 -8.94 18.82
C VAL A 393 -4.84 -9.01 19.16
N GLN A 394 -4.15 -7.88 19.13
CA GLN A 394 -2.73 -7.85 19.47
C GLN A 394 -2.48 -8.22 20.94
N TYR A 395 -3.33 -7.78 21.86
CA TYR A 395 -3.26 -8.20 23.26
C TYR A 395 -3.37 -9.70 23.40
N GLN A 396 -4.39 -10.31 22.79
CA GLN A 396 -4.59 -11.75 22.88
C GLN A 396 -3.39 -12.51 22.31
N ALA A 397 -2.88 -12.11 21.14
CA ALA A 397 -1.68 -12.69 20.56
C ALA A 397 -0.45 -12.56 21.49
N SER A 398 -0.27 -11.40 22.14
CA SER A 398 0.87 -11.13 23.02
C SER A 398 0.86 -11.95 24.32
N GLN A 399 -0.33 -12.23 24.87
CA GLN A 399 -0.46 -12.95 26.14
C GLN A 399 -0.23 -14.45 25.98
N GLU A 400 -0.70 -15.02 24.88
CA GLU A 400 -0.69 -16.48 24.70
C GLU A 400 0.52 -17.01 23.93
N GLY A 401 1.24 -16.15 23.20
CA GLY A 401 2.37 -16.58 22.36
C GLY A 401 1.96 -17.62 21.30
N LEU A 402 0.70 -17.60 20.87
CA LEU A 402 0.15 -18.61 19.98
C LEU A 402 0.63 -18.44 18.54
N ALA A 403 0.70 -19.58 17.85
CA ALA A 403 0.77 -19.59 16.40
C ALA A 403 -0.48 -18.89 15.84
N PRO A 404 -0.33 -18.01 14.84
CA PRO A 404 -1.46 -17.21 14.39
C PRO A 404 -2.61 -17.99 13.74
N THR A 405 -2.35 -19.15 13.13
CA THR A 405 -3.40 -20.08 12.65
C THR A 405 -4.29 -20.58 13.78
N THR A 406 -3.75 -20.74 14.98
CA THR A 406 -4.51 -21.12 16.17
C THR A 406 -5.46 -20.01 16.60
N LEU A 407 -5.09 -18.73 16.45
CA LEU A 407 -5.98 -17.61 16.76
C LEU A 407 -7.18 -17.58 15.80
N ILE A 408 -6.95 -17.84 14.51
CA ILE A 408 -8.03 -17.93 13.51
C ILE A 408 -8.94 -19.13 13.77
N GLN A 409 -8.37 -20.32 14.03
CA GLN A 409 -9.15 -21.51 14.36
C GLN A 409 -9.98 -21.35 15.63
N ARG A 410 -9.49 -20.60 16.62
CA ARG A 410 -10.27 -20.28 17.81
C ARG A 410 -11.37 -19.28 17.51
N LEU A 411 -11.10 -18.29 16.66
CA LEU A 411 -12.11 -17.34 16.22
C LEU A 411 -13.27 -18.06 15.53
N SER A 412 -13.01 -19.05 14.67
CA SER A 412 -14.06 -19.78 13.94
C SER A 412 -14.92 -20.72 14.79
N VAL A 413 -14.51 -21.05 16.01
CA VAL A 413 -15.30 -21.92 16.92
C VAL A 413 -15.89 -21.17 18.10
N ALA A 414 -15.48 -19.92 18.34
CA ALA A 414 -15.96 -19.12 19.44
C ALA A 414 -17.26 -18.41 19.03
N GLY A 415 -18.39 -18.82 19.61
CA GLY A 415 -19.68 -18.23 19.28
C GLY A 415 -19.94 -16.85 19.91
N THR A 416 -19.02 -16.34 20.74
CA THR A 416 -19.13 -15.02 21.37
C THR A 416 -17.75 -14.43 21.65
N LEU A 417 -17.66 -13.10 21.71
CA LEU A 417 -16.44 -12.39 22.10
C LEU A 417 -15.87 -12.87 23.46
N GLY A 418 -16.75 -13.11 24.43
CA GLY A 418 -16.33 -13.60 25.75
C GLY A 418 -15.70 -14.99 25.71
N GLN A 419 -16.22 -15.90 24.88
CA GLN A 419 -15.62 -17.22 24.66
C GLN A 419 -14.26 -17.12 23.98
N TRP A 420 -14.12 -16.22 23.00
CA TRP A 420 -12.86 -15.99 22.32
C TRP A 420 -11.79 -15.40 23.25
N LEU A 421 -12.17 -14.47 24.13
CA LEU A 421 -11.29 -13.84 25.13
C LEU A 421 -11.04 -14.68 26.39
N ALA A 422 -11.78 -15.77 26.62
CA ALA A 422 -11.68 -16.58 27.84
C ALA A 422 -10.24 -17.01 28.20
N PRO A 423 -9.35 -17.35 27.24
CA PRO A 423 -7.97 -17.74 27.57
C PRO A 423 -7.15 -16.65 28.26
N VAL A 424 -7.41 -15.37 27.96
CA VAL A 424 -6.68 -14.22 28.51
C VAL A 424 -7.44 -13.49 29.61
N SER A 425 -8.77 -13.60 29.63
CA SER A 425 -9.63 -12.93 30.61
C SER A 425 -10.05 -13.82 31.79
N GLY A 426 -9.90 -15.14 31.67
CA GLY A 426 -10.35 -16.11 32.66
C GLY A 426 -11.83 -16.51 32.47
N PRO A 427 -12.44 -17.18 33.47
CA PRO A 427 -13.81 -17.68 33.36
C PRO A 427 -14.87 -16.57 33.33
N GLU A 428 -14.54 -15.39 33.84
CA GLU A 428 -15.38 -14.20 33.80
C GLU A 428 -14.73 -13.18 32.83
N PRO A 429 -15.21 -13.09 31.58
CA PRO A 429 -14.70 -12.09 30.65
C PRO A 429 -14.93 -10.69 31.22
N PHE A 430 -13.99 -9.77 30.97
CA PHE A 430 -14.05 -8.41 31.48
C PHE A 430 -13.99 -8.29 33.02
N SER A 431 -13.35 -9.25 33.71
CA SER A 431 -13.05 -9.15 35.14
C SER A 431 -12.15 -7.94 35.47
N PRO A 432 -12.11 -7.46 36.73
CA PRO A 432 -11.16 -6.42 37.14
C PRO A 432 -9.69 -6.79 36.85
N ALA A 433 -9.35 -8.09 36.93
CA ALA A 433 -8.01 -8.59 36.61
C ALA A 433 -7.71 -8.45 35.10
N PHE A 434 -8.68 -8.73 34.23
CA PHE A 434 -8.57 -8.49 32.80
C PHE A 434 -8.32 -7.01 32.52
N TYR A 435 -9.15 -6.10 33.06
CA TYR A 435 -9.00 -4.66 32.79
C TYR A 435 -7.66 -4.10 33.26
N GLU A 436 -7.11 -4.62 34.37
CA GLU A 436 -5.78 -4.24 34.84
C GLU A 436 -4.67 -4.75 33.90
N SER A 437 -4.75 -6.02 33.47
CA SER A 437 -3.81 -6.59 32.50
C SER A 437 -3.87 -5.86 31.14
N TRP A 438 -5.08 -5.61 30.66
CA TRP A 438 -5.36 -4.84 29.45
C TRP A 438 -4.83 -3.40 29.53
N ARG A 439 -5.03 -2.71 30.65
CA ARG A 439 -4.47 -1.36 30.88
C ARG A 439 -2.95 -1.38 30.80
N ARG A 440 -2.30 -2.35 31.45
CA ARG A 440 -0.84 -2.49 31.42
C ARG A 440 -0.33 -2.76 30.00
N PHE A 441 -1.05 -3.59 29.25
CA PHE A 441 -0.75 -3.82 27.85
C PHE A 441 -0.82 -2.52 27.05
N LEU A 442 -1.94 -1.79 27.09
CA LEU A 442 -2.07 -0.52 26.37
C LEU A 442 -0.98 0.47 26.76
N PHE A 443 -0.67 0.58 28.07
CA PHE A 443 0.39 1.44 28.56
C PHE A 443 1.77 1.04 28.00
N ALA A 444 2.08 -0.25 27.95
CA ALA A 444 3.34 -0.77 27.41
C ALA A 444 3.52 -0.48 25.90
N GLN A 445 2.44 -0.28 25.15
CA GLN A 445 2.50 0.11 23.72
C GLN A 445 2.78 1.61 23.52
N THR A 446 2.87 2.40 24.59
CA THR A 446 3.18 3.84 24.52
C THR A 446 4.64 4.12 24.86
N SER A 447 5.18 5.27 24.44
CA SER A 447 6.53 5.69 24.86
C SER A 447 6.66 5.85 26.38
N LEU A 448 5.56 6.10 27.09
CA LEU A 448 5.54 6.18 28.55
C LEU A 448 5.75 4.83 29.23
N GLY A 449 5.35 3.73 28.56
CA GLY A 449 5.58 2.37 29.03
C GLY A 449 6.89 1.76 28.57
N SER A 450 7.44 2.21 27.43
CA SER A 450 8.75 1.75 26.91
C SER A 450 9.93 2.52 27.48
N ASN A 451 9.76 3.79 27.86
CA ASN A 451 10.72 4.49 28.71
C ASN A 451 10.63 3.90 30.11
N THR A 452 11.78 3.67 30.77
CA THR A 452 11.83 3.30 32.18
C THR A 452 10.84 4.16 32.93
N VAL A 453 9.91 3.50 33.65
CA VAL A 453 8.93 4.11 34.58
C VAL A 453 9.55 5.40 35.07
N PRO A 454 8.95 6.60 34.83
CA PRO A 454 9.55 7.85 35.24
C PRO A 454 10.06 7.60 36.64
N ILE A 455 11.38 7.70 36.82
CA ILE A 455 11.99 7.40 38.11
C ILE A 455 11.32 8.40 39.02
N ILE A 456 10.29 7.94 39.73
CA ILE A 456 9.75 8.65 40.86
C ILE A 456 10.99 8.87 41.66
N ASN A 457 11.42 10.12 41.77
CA ASN A 457 12.62 10.45 42.51
C ASN A 457 12.43 9.76 43.86
N THR A 458 13.20 8.69 44.12
CA THR A 458 12.98 7.75 45.22
C THR A 458 13.36 8.37 46.56
N THR A 459 13.34 9.70 46.62
CA THR A 459 13.51 10.52 47.81
C THR A 459 12.20 11.21 48.19
N GLN A 460 11.20 11.25 47.32
CA GLN A 460 9.92 11.90 47.57
C GLN A 460 8.85 10.88 47.99
N GLU A 461 8.10 11.24 49.03
CA GLU A 461 6.90 10.52 49.44
C GLU A 461 5.82 10.71 48.37
N LEU A 462 5.22 9.61 47.89
CA LEU A 462 4.08 9.71 46.98
C LEU A 462 2.81 9.67 47.81
N VAL A 463 1.83 10.48 47.46
CA VAL A 463 0.48 10.34 47.98
C VAL A 463 -0.45 9.94 46.85
N LEU A 464 -1.12 8.81 47.03
CA LEU A 464 -2.02 8.20 46.08
C LEU A 464 -3.44 8.30 46.60
N ASN A 465 -4.35 8.57 45.67
CA ASN A 465 -5.78 8.46 45.90
C ASN A 465 -6.22 7.12 45.30
N CYS A 466 -6.49 6.16 46.18
CA CYS A 466 -6.85 4.80 45.83
C CYS A 466 -8.34 4.57 46.08
N LEU A 467 -9.01 3.88 45.17
CA LEU A 467 -10.37 3.39 45.40
C LEU A 467 -10.30 2.07 46.16
N ASP A 468 -11.03 1.95 47.28
CA ASP A 468 -11.06 0.70 48.05
C ASP A 468 -11.97 -0.33 47.39
N ALA A 469 -11.39 -1.18 46.55
CA ALA A 469 -12.10 -2.24 45.83
C ALA A 469 -12.70 -3.32 46.74
N ARG A 470 -12.39 -3.35 48.05
CA ARG A 470 -12.92 -4.35 48.99
C ARG A 470 -14.33 -4.04 49.48
N ARG A 471 -14.91 -2.88 49.13
CA ARG A 471 -16.24 -2.47 49.58
C ARG A 471 -17.17 -2.25 48.39
N GLU A 472 -18.37 -2.84 48.45
CA GLU A 472 -19.40 -2.76 47.40
C GLU A 472 -19.90 -1.33 47.11
N SER A 473 -19.63 -0.35 47.99
CA SER A 473 -19.91 1.06 47.72
C SER A 473 -18.78 1.70 46.92
N ALA A 474 -19.00 1.86 45.61
CA ALA A 474 -18.06 2.37 44.60
C ALA A 474 -17.54 3.82 44.78
N SER A 475 -17.59 4.39 45.99
CA SER A 475 -17.29 5.79 46.26
C SER A 475 -16.30 6.01 47.40
N ALA A 476 -15.79 4.96 48.04
CA ALA A 476 -14.81 5.12 49.12
C ALA A 476 -13.39 5.32 48.57
N THR A 477 -12.81 6.48 48.87
CA THR A 477 -11.41 6.81 48.58
C THR A 477 -10.56 6.60 49.83
N VAL A 478 -9.44 5.90 49.68
CA VAL A 478 -8.34 5.84 50.64
C VAL A 478 -7.20 6.68 50.12
N LEU A 479 -6.74 7.60 50.97
CA LEU A 479 -5.49 8.31 50.73
C LEU A 479 -4.35 7.47 51.31
N THR A 480 -3.45 7.01 50.44
CA THR A 480 -2.33 6.16 50.83
C THR A 480 -1.04 6.86 50.46
N SER A 481 -0.11 7.00 51.40
CA SER A 481 1.24 7.42 51.06
C SER A 481 2.18 6.25 50.85
N TRP A 482 3.17 6.42 49.98
CA TRP A 482 4.27 5.50 49.79
C TRP A 482 5.56 6.16 50.23
N SER A 483 6.21 5.55 51.23
CA SER A 483 7.49 6.03 51.75
C SER A 483 8.65 5.34 51.02
N PRO A 484 9.49 6.07 50.28
CA PRO A 484 10.61 5.45 49.58
C PRO A 484 11.67 4.86 50.50
N ALA A 485 11.86 5.43 51.71
CA ALA A 485 12.86 4.97 52.67
C ALA A 485 12.58 3.55 53.20
N THR A 486 11.30 3.18 53.26
CA THR A 486 10.84 1.89 53.79
C THR A 486 10.25 0.97 52.73
N GLY A 487 9.87 1.52 51.56
CA GLY A 487 9.15 0.82 50.51
C GLY A 487 7.72 0.43 50.90
N GLN A 488 7.17 1.00 51.99
CA GLN A 488 5.86 0.64 52.51
C GLN A 488 4.79 1.68 52.16
N PHE A 489 3.58 1.18 51.95
CA PHE A 489 2.37 1.99 51.84
C PHE A 489 1.74 2.19 53.22
N THR A 490 1.35 3.42 53.52
CA THR A 490 0.66 3.78 54.76
C THR A 490 -0.64 4.50 54.42
N ASP A 491 -1.77 3.95 54.85
CA ASP A 491 -3.07 4.59 54.69
C ASP A 491 -3.18 5.75 55.68
N TRP A 492 -3.40 6.96 55.17
CA TRP A 492 -3.52 8.17 55.99
C TRP A 492 -4.95 8.39 56.45
N SER A 493 -5.88 8.30 55.52
CA SER A 493 -7.25 8.71 55.74
C SER A 493 -8.21 8.05 54.76
N PHE A 494 -9.43 7.86 55.24
CA PHE A 494 -10.50 7.19 54.55
C PHE A 494 -11.68 8.15 54.39
N TYR A 495 -12.22 8.21 53.18
CA TYR A 495 -13.34 9.08 52.83
C TYR A 495 -14.40 8.27 52.09
N ASN A 496 -15.67 8.53 52.38
CA ASN A 496 -16.81 7.83 51.77
C ASN A 496 -17.23 8.41 50.40
N SER A 497 -16.47 9.36 49.90
CA SER A 497 -16.75 10.10 48.67
C SER A 497 -15.48 10.17 47.81
N PRO A 498 -15.62 10.26 46.47
CA PRO A 498 -14.48 10.47 45.60
C PRO A 498 -13.82 11.81 45.92
N MET A 499 -12.50 11.77 46.08
CA MET A 499 -11.68 12.96 46.31
C MET A 499 -10.89 13.35 45.08
N PHE A 500 -10.60 14.64 44.95
CA PHE A 500 -9.59 15.18 44.04
C PHE A 500 -8.45 15.79 44.84
N MET A 501 -7.21 15.58 44.40
CA MET A 501 -6.01 16.06 45.09
C MET A 501 -5.32 17.13 44.25
N VAL A 502 -4.97 18.25 44.88
CA VAL A 502 -4.11 19.28 44.28
C VAL A 502 -2.83 19.37 45.11
N PRO A 503 -1.65 19.02 44.55
CA PRO A 503 -0.39 19.24 45.24
C PRO A 503 -0.12 20.74 45.39
N LEU A 504 0.35 21.14 46.57
CA LEU A 504 0.85 22.49 46.80
C LEU A 504 2.27 22.64 46.24
N PRO A 505 2.70 23.85 45.85
CA PRO A 505 4.09 24.10 45.46
C PRO A 505 5.07 23.68 46.56
N ASN A 506 6.29 23.27 46.17
CA ASN A 506 7.40 22.94 47.08
C ASN A 506 7.14 21.79 48.07
N ASP A 507 6.25 20.85 47.75
CA ASP A 507 5.86 19.73 48.63
C ASP A 507 5.24 20.18 49.98
N ASP A 508 4.71 21.41 50.07
CA ASP A 508 4.09 21.99 51.28
C ASP A 508 2.78 21.30 51.71
N GLY A 509 2.33 20.28 50.99
CA GLY A 509 1.14 19.51 51.27
C GLY A 509 0.24 19.25 50.07
N LEU A 510 -0.95 18.74 50.35
CA LEU A 510 -2.00 18.49 49.36
C LEU A 510 -3.30 19.15 49.81
N VAL A 511 -4.04 19.73 48.87
CA VAL A 511 -5.42 20.14 49.09
C VAL A 511 -6.33 19.02 48.62
N LEU A 512 -7.16 18.53 49.54
CA LEU A 512 -8.19 17.53 49.24
C LEU A 512 -9.53 18.22 49.00
N HIS A 513 -10.10 17.94 47.84
CA HIS A 513 -11.45 18.35 47.49
C HIS A 513 -12.37 17.13 47.55
N GLU A 514 -13.43 17.21 48.37
CA GLU A 514 -14.44 16.16 48.44
C GLU A 514 -15.68 16.57 47.66
N ASN A 515 -16.24 15.62 46.91
CA ASN A 515 -17.54 15.77 46.29
C ASN A 515 -18.63 15.32 47.26
N VAL A 516 -19.15 16.26 48.06
CA VAL A 516 -20.05 15.96 49.20
C VAL A 516 -21.46 15.56 48.72
N THR A 517 -21.93 16.04 47.56
CA THR A 517 -23.11 15.53 46.81
C THR A 517 -23.15 16.11 45.38
N PRO A 518 -23.80 15.45 44.39
CA PRO A 518 -23.89 15.95 43.00
C PRO A 518 -24.59 17.31 42.84
N LEU A 519 -25.22 17.85 43.88
CA LEU A 519 -25.95 19.13 43.84
C LEU A 519 -25.29 20.25 44.67
N SER A 520 -24.24 19.97 45.46
CA SER A 520 -23.66 20.95 46.41
C SER A 520 -22.31 21.55 46.01
N GLY A 521 -21.72 21.13 44.88
CA GLY A 521 -20.38 21.58 44.46
C GLY A 521 -19.25 21.04 45.35
N TRP A 522 -18.01 21.21 44.87
CA TRP A 522 -16.79 20.77 45.57
C TRP A 522 -16.53 21.61 46.82
N GLN A 523 -16.24 20.95 47.94
CA GLN A 523 -15.80 21.63 49.16
C GLN A 523 -14.33 21.35 49.42
N ASN A 524 -13.56 22.40 49.73
CA ASN A 524 -12.17 22.26 50.17
C ASN A 524 -12.22 21.73 51.60
N LEU A 525 -11.81 20.48 51.81
CA LEU A 525 -11.87 19.88 53.14
C LEU A 525 -10.68 20.30 54.00
N GLN A 526 -9.47 20.18 53.46
CA GLN A 526 -8.26 20.33 54.29
C GLN A 526 -7.00 20.48 53.43
N ALA A 527 -6.08 21.34 53.86
CA ALA A 527 -4.67 21.25 53.47
C ALA A 527 -4.01 20.22 54.38
N VAL A 528 -3.53 19.13 53.80
CA VAL A 528 -2.80 18.07 54.52
C VAL A 528 -1.31 18.33 54.31
N PRO A 529 -0.55 18.73 55.34
CA PRO A 529 0.89 18.86 55.20
C PRO A 529 1.51 17.48 54.96
N ILE A 530 2.44 17.40 53.99
CA ILE A 530 3.31 16.24 53.80
C ILE A 530 4.49 16.43 54.77
N ALA A 531 4.85 15.40 55.54
CA ALA A 531 5.78 15.50 56.67
C ALA A 531 7.24 15.24 56.27
#